data_AF-A0A8T4DIB5-F1
#
_entry.id   AF-A0A8T4DIB5-F1
#
_cell.length_a   1.000
_cell.length_b   1.000
_cell.length_c   1.000
_cell.angle_alpha   90.00
_cell.angle_beta   90.00
_cell.angle_gamma   90.00
#
_symmetry.space_group_name_H-M   'P 1'
#
loop_
_entity.id
_entity.type
_entity.pdbx_description
1 polymer ?
#
loop_
_entity_poly.entity_id
_entity_poly.type
_entity_poly.pdbx_seq_one_letter_code
_entity_poly.pdbx_strand_id
1 'polypeptide(L)'
;MKEGGDMSQDDLDMGLEIKQGKNARVLEEQALPLCGVSYEENDVLFNPTSTRDKLLQSVFLIFIMYAMYMLFFNKFIWIMPFLMVHALLGFYFYFVRCHDVVYTDYWDYYITTKRVGWCRNNDKKGCINPGYLFSWNDVPGDNNRLLNFLCDCPYIGWWAKNAEIHKTDDGKTINIFTDENSADITIDEEKEKATLKINNGGTQDLKVKKEKGKLNIYVK
;
A
#
# COMPACT_ATOMS: atom_id res chain seq x y z
N MET A 1 -95.70 15.32 2.02
CA MET A 1 -94.95 15.48 3.28
C MET A 1 -93.51 15.84 2.90
N LYS A 2 -92.97 16.84 3.60
CA LYS A 2 -91.55 17.27 3.68
C LYS A 2 -90.63 16.06 3.98
N GLU A 3 -89.33 16.01 3.78
CA GLU A 3 -88.16 16.94 3.70
C GLU A 3 -87.10 16.15 2.86
N GLY A 4 -86.04 16.67 2.22
CA GLY A 4 -85.21 17.83 2.53
C GLY A 4 -83.84 17.37 3.08
N GLY A 5 -82.79 17.40 2.25
CA GLY A 5 -81.36 17.30 2.63
C GLY A 5 -80.65 16.00 2.20
N ASP A 6 -79.38 15.97 1.82
CA ASP A 6 -78.39 16.98 1.43
C ASP A 6 -77.22 16.22 0.73
N MET A 7 -76.41 16.97 0.00
CA MET A 7 -75.06 16.73 -0.57
C MET A 7 -74.10 15.85 0.28
N SER A 8 -72.95 15.30 -0.17
CA SER A 8 -72.08 15.42 -1.37
C SER A 8 -71.14 14.19 -1.39
N GLN A 9 -70.64 13.71 -2.53
CA GLN A 9 -69.33 14.04 -3.14
C GLN A 9 -68.14 13.36 -2.44
N ASP A 10 -67.68 12.27 -3.05
CA ASP A 10 -66.28 11.82 -3.17
C ASP A 10 -66.30 10.40 -3.72
N ASP A 11 -66.42 10.24 -5.04
CA ASP A 11 -66.00 9.03 -5.76
C ASP A 11 -66.08 9.30 -7.26
N LEU A 12 -65.12 8.72 -8.00
CA LEU A 12 -64.89 8.80 -9.45
C LEU A 12 -63.88 9.87 -9.88
N ASP A 13 -62.65 9.71 -9.39
CA ASP A 13 -61.46 10.21 -10.09
C ASP A 13 -61.31 9.48 -11.44
N MET A 14 -61.10 10.30 -12.46
CA MET A 14 -61.27 10.04 -13.87
C MET A 14 -59.98 10.46 -14.58
N GLY A 15 -59.52 9.64 -15.52
CA GLY A 15 -58.76 10.15 -16.65
C GLY A 15 -57.24 10.15 -16.54
N LEU A 16 -56.66 9.16 -17.23
CA LEU A 16 -55.44 9.37 -18.00
C LEU A 16 -55.55 10.67 -18.83
N GLU A 17 -54.57 11.57 -18.74
CA GLU A 17 -54.11 12.24 -19.94
C GLU A 17 -52.66 12.75 -19.84
N ILE A 18 -51.98 12.54 -20.96
CA ILE A 18 -50.56 12.72 -21.23
C ILE A 18 -50.25 14.23 -21.34
N LYS A 19 -49.21 14.70 -20.65
CA LYS A 19 -48.54 15.95 -21.01
C LYS A 19 -47.07 15.70 -21.34
N GLN A 20 -46.79 15.63 -22.64
CA GLN A 20 -45.48 15.99 -23.19
C GLN A 20 -45.28 17.50 -22.99
N GLY A 21 -44.13 17.89 -22.46
CA GLY A 21 -43.82 19.29 -22.21
C GLY A 21 -42.36 19.53 -21.87
N LYS A 22 -41.52 19.53 -22.91
CA LYS A 22 -40.28 20.30 -23.09
C LYS A 22 -39.73 21.01 -21.85
N ASN A 23 -38.49 20.66 -21.50
CA ASN A 23 -37.47 21.67 -21.20
C ASN A 23 -36.08 21.09 -21.46
N ALA A 24 -35.60 21.31 -22.68
CA ALA A 24 -34.19 21.27 -23.00
C ALA A 24 -33.52 22.45 -22.29
N ARG A 25 -32.62 22.15 -21.35
CA ARG A 25 -31.60 23.09 -20.89
C ARG A 25 -30.26 22.38 -20.94
N VAL A 26 -29.51 22.73 -21.98
CA VAL A 26 -28.15 23.24 -21.92
C VAL A 26 -27.39 22.84 -20.64
N LEU A 27 -26.54 21.83 -20.78
CA LEU A 27 -25.25 21.75 -20.08
C LEU A 27 -24.24 21.19 -21.08
N GLU A 28 -23.73 22.13 -21.88
CA GLU A 28 -22.30 22.36 -22.10
C GLU A 28 -21.39 21.15 -21.86
N GLU A 29 -20.95 20.56 -22.98
CA GLU A 29 -19.70 19.81 -23.08
C GLU A 29 -18.55 20.67 -22.54
N GLN A 30 -18.16 20.44 -21.29
CA GLN A 30 -16.78 20.67 -20.86
C GLN A 30 -16.06 19.34 -20.85
N ALA A 31 -15.56 18.97 -22.03
CA ALA A 31 -14.49 18.00 -22.16
C ALA A 31 -13.25 18.55 -21.42
N LEU A 32 -12.98 18.00 -20.24
CA LEU A 32 -11.73 18.15 -19.49
C LEU A 32 -11.11 16.77 -19.28
N PRO A 33 -9.78 16.72 -19.14
CA PRO A 33 -8.95 15.78 -19.86
C PRO A 33 -9.05 14.38 -19.24
N LEU A 34 -9.32 13.40 -20.09
CA LEU A 34 -9.00 12.02 -19.82
C LEU A 34 -7.51 11.97 -19.47
N CYS A 35 -7.21 11.65 -18.21
CA CYS A 35 -5.85 11.32 -17.78
C CYS A 35 -5.48 9.98 -18.41
N GLY A 36 -5.16 10.03 -19.70
CA GLY A 36 -4.46 8.99 -20.42
C GLY A 36 -3.02 9.01 -19.96
N VAL A 37 -2.70 8.18 -18.97
CA VAL A 37 -1.31 7.77 -18.76
C VAL A 37 -1.07 6.62 -19.73
N SER A 38 -0.63 6.97 -20.95
CA SER A 38 0.01 6.02 -21.84
C SER A 38 1.35 5.65 -21.21
N TYR A 39 1.48 4.41 -20.75
CA TYR A 39 2.78 3.86 -20.43
C TYR A 39 3.45 3.49 -21.76
N GLU A 40 4.32 4.37 -22.24
CA GLU A 40 5.35 3.97 -23.20
C GLU A 40 6.25 2.96 -22.48
N GLU A 41 6.27 1.74 -23.00
CA GLU A 41 7.23 0.70 -22.70
C GLU A 41 8.59 1.16 -23.21
N ASN A 42 9.22 2.07 -22.45
CA ASN A 42 10.59 2.47 -22.70
C ASN A 42 11.48 1.35 -22.16
N ASP A 43 12.03 0.55 -23.07
CA ASP A 43 13.15 -0.33 -22.83
C ASP A 43 14.23 0.43 -22.04
N VAL A 44 14.34 0.12 -20.75
CA VAL A 44 15.38 0.68 -19.89
C VAL A 44 16.69 0.02 -20.29
N LEU A 45 17.29 0.56 -21.35
CA LEU A 45 18.65 0.24 -21.75
C LEU A 45 19.57 0.71 -20.62
N PHE A 46 20.08 -0.24 -19.86
CA PHE A 46 20.95 -0.01 -18.71
C PHE A 46 22.22 0.70 -19.17
N ASN A 47 22.26 2.02 -19.03
CA ASN A 47 23.42 2.83 -19.38
C ASN A 47 24.16 3.18 -18.07
N PRO A 48 25.25 2.47 -17.71
CA PRO A 48 25.96 2.70 -16.45
C PRO A 48 26.65 4.06 -16.50
N THR A 49 25.95 5.07 -15.99
CA THR A 49 26.43 6.46 -15.89
C THR A 49 26.96 6.79 -14.50
N SER A 50 27.00 5.80 -13.60
CA SER A 50 27.41 6.01 -12.21
C SER A 50 28.94 6.07 -12.09
N THR A 51 29.43 7.16 -11.53
CA THR A 51 30.84 7.37 -11.17
C THR A 51 31.42 6.24 -10.29
N ARG A 52 30.56 5.48 -9.60
CA ARG A 52 30.95 4.30 -8.79
C ARG A 52 31.43 3.13 -9.63
N ASP A 53 30.89 2.94 -10.84
CA ASP A 53 31.26 1.81 -11.70
C ASP A 53 32.68 1.99 -12.27
N LYS A 54 33.07 3.23 -12.53
CA LYS A 54 34.44 3.59 -12.95
C LYS A 54 35.48 3.34 -11.85
N LEU A 55 35.10 3.51 -10.59
CA LEU A 55 35.95 3.19 -9.43
C LEU A 55 36.11 1.68 -9.23
N LEU A 56 35.04 0.92 -9.40
CA LEU A 56 35.10 -0.54 -9.33
C LEU A 56 35.97 -1.12 -10.45
N GLN A 57 35.84 -0.59 -11.66
CA GLN A 57 36.65 -1.04 -12.79
C GLN A 57 38.15 -0.71 -12.61
N SER A 58 38.49 0.44 -12.02
CA SER A 58 39.89 0.79 -11.77
C SER A 58 40.53 -0.09 -10.67
N VAL A 59 39.78 -0.36 -9.60
CA VAL A 59 40.25 -1.27 -8.53
C VAL A 59 40.48 -2.68 -9.09
N PHE A 60 39.57 -3.17 -9.94
CA PHE A 60 39.71 -4.49 -10.56
C PHE A 60 40.97 -4.60 -11.43
N LEU A 61 41.31 -3.57 -12.20
CA LEU A 61 42.52 -3.54 -13.02
C LEU A 61 43.81 -3.54 -12.18
N ILE A 62 43.81 -2.87 -11.03
CA ILE A 62 44.95 -2.88 -10.09
C ILE A 62 45.18 -4.29 -9.55
N PHE A 63 44.12 -5.03 -9.21
CA PHE A 63 44.23 -6.42 -8.75
C PHE A 63 44.78 -7.35 -9.83
N ILE A 64 44.34 -7.20 -11.09
CA ILE A 64 44.87 -7.99 -12.22
C ILE A 64 46.35 -7.70 -12.43
N MET A 65 46.74 -6.41 -12.46
CA MET A 65 48.15 -6.03 -12.60
C MET A 65 49.01 -6.58 -11.46
N TYR A 66 48.51 -6.53 -10.22
CA TYR A 66 49.20 -7.06 -9.06
C TYR A 66 49.35 -8.59 -9.13
N ALA A 67 48.29 -9.30 -9.55
CA ALA A 67 48.35 -10.75 -9.75
C ALA A 67 49.37 -11.13 -10.84
N MET A 68 49.42 -10.40 -11.95
CA MET A 68 50.41 -10.62 -13.01
C MET A 68 51.84 -10.31 -12.55
N TYR A 69 52.04 -9.23 -11.78
CA TYR A 69 53.32 -8.90 -11.16
C TYR A 69 53.81 -10.03 -10.24
N MET A 70 52.91 -10.56 -9.41
CA MET A 70 53.21 -11.66 -8.49
C MET A 70 53.53 -12.98 -9.21
N LEU A 71 52.94 -13.22 -10.38
CA LEU A 71 53.28 -14.35 -11.25
C LEU A 71 54.64 -14.20 -11.92
N PHE A 72 55.09 -12.97 -12.18
CA PHE A 72 56.35 -12.70 -12.87
C PHE A 72 57.58 -12.80 -11.95
N PHE A 73 57.45 -12.46 -10.66
CA PHE A 73 58.54 -12.54 -9.67
C PHE A 73 58.58 -13.90 -8.96
N ASN A 74 58.88 -14.93 -9.75
CA ASN A 74 58.79 -16.37 -9.44
C ASN A 74 59.86 -16.91 -8.46
N LYS A 75 60.29 -16.14 -7.45
CA LYS A 75 61.21 -16.61 -6.39
C LYS A 75 60.56 -16.76 -5.01
N PHE A 76 59.26 -16.52 -4.89
CA PHE A 76 58.54 -16.56 -3.61
C PHE A 76 57.36 -17.54 -3.61
N ILE A 77 57.58 -18.75 -4.12
CA ILE A 77 56.61 -19.87 -4.06
C ILE A 77 56.13 -20.15 -2.62
N TRP A 78 56.98 -19.91 -1.63
CA TRP A 78 56.66 -20.13 -0.21
C TRP A 78 55.73 -19.07 0.41
N ILE A 79 55.57 -17.90 -0.21
CA ILE A 79 54.71 -16.82 0.30
C ILE A 79 53.27 -16.93 -0.24
N MET A 80 53.08 -17.67 -1.34
CA MET A 80 51.77 -17.90 -1.97
C MET A 80 50.68 -18.43 -1.02
N PRO A 81 50.90 -19.46 -0.17
CA PRO A 81 49.85 -19.96 0.72
C PRO A 81 49.43 -18.91 1.77
N PHE A 82 50.36 -18.12 2.30
CA PHE A 82 50.04 -17.06 3.25
C PHE A 82 49.20 -15.94 2.62
N LEU A 83 49.54 -15.55 1.38
CA LEU A 83 48.77 -14.56 0.63
C LEU A 83 47.40 -15.06 0.21
N MET A 84 47.26 -16.36 -0.14
CA MET A 84 45.96 -16.95 -0.42
C MET A 84 45.05 -16.90 0.81
N VAL A 85 45.57 -17.20 2.01
CA VAL A 85 44.81 -17.12 3.25
C VAL A 85 44.38 -15.67 3.54
N HIS A 86 45.25 -14.68 3.34
CA HIS A 86 44.87 -13.27 3.52
C HIS A 86 43.88 -12.76 2.48
N ALA A 87 44.00 -13.18 1.22
CA ALA A 87 43.03 -12.87 0.18
C ALA A 87 41.66 -13.48 0.50
N LEU A 88 41.61 -14.73 0.96
CA LEU A 88 40.37 -15.39 1.36
C LEU A 88 39.73 -14.74 2.60
N LEU A 89 40.54 -14.35 3.59
CA LEU A 89 40.05 -13.61 4.76
C LEU A 89 39.52 -12.23 4.36
N GLY A 90 40.25 -11.48 3.54
CA GLY A 90 39.80 -10.19 3.03
C GLY A 90 38.52 -10.30 2.19
N PHE A 91 38.41 -11.34 1.37
CA PHE A 91 37.21 -11.63 0.59
C PHE A 91 36.03 -12.03 1.47
N TYR A 92 36.26 -12.82 2.52
CA TYR A 92 35.24 -13.17 3.51
C TYR A 92 34.73 -11.93 4.26
N PHE A 93 35.64 -11.07 4.77
CA PHE A 93 35.25 -9.82 5.41
C PHE A 93 34.55 -8.85 4.45
N TYR A 94 34.97 -8.82 3.19
CA TYR A 94 34.30 -8.07 2.14
C TYR A 94 32.89 -8.61 1.89
N PHE A 95 32.72 -9.94 1.77
CA PHE A 95 31.42 -10.56 1.60
C PHE A 95 30.49 -10.30 2.80
N VAL A 96 30.97 -10.49 4.02
CA VAL A 96 30.19 -10.21 5.24
C VAL A 96 29.77 -8.74 5.30
N ARG A 97 30.70 -7.81 5.02
CA ARG A 97 30.42 -6.37 5.09
C ARG A 97 29.61 -5.84 3.90
N CYS A 98 29.75 -6.44 2.72
CA CYS A 98 28.91 -6.13 1.55
C CYS A 98 27.53 -6.76 1.67
N HIS A 99 27.39 -7.90 2.34
CA HIS A 99 26.09 -8.50 2.60
C HIS A 99 25.22 -7.55 3.44
N ASP A 100 25.77 -6.93 4.49
CA ASP A 100 25.02 -5.97 5.32
C ASP A 100 24.57 -4.72 4.54
N VAL A 101 25.38 -4.22 3.60
CA VAL A 101 25.07 -2.99 2.84
C VAL A 101 24.15 -3.26 1.64
N VAL A 102 24.30 -4.40 0.98
CA VAL A 102 23.47 -4.74 -0.19
C VAL A 102 22.10 -5.28 0.24
N TYR A 103 22.00 -5.98 1.38
CA TYR A 103 20.70 -6.49 1.81
C TYR A 103 19.71 -5.39 2.17
N THR A 104 20.13 -4.32 2.84
CA THR A 104 19.18 -3.29 3.30
C THR A 104 18.55 -2.51 2.16
N ASP A 105 19.33 -2.15 1.13
CA ASP A 105 18.82 -1.37 -0.01
C ASP A 105 18.09 -2.24 -1.05
N TYR A 106 18.52 -3.49 -1.24
CA TYR A 106 17.88 -4.40 -2.20
C TYR A 106 16.57 -4.98 -1.66
N TRP A 107 16.43 -5.19 -0.34
CA TRP A 107 15.15 -5.57 0.25
C TRP A 107 14.11 -4.46 0.10
N ASP A 108 14.49 -3.20 0.36
CA ASP A 108 13.53 -2.09 0.29
C ASP A 108 13.04 -1.84 -1.15
N TYR A 109 13.92 -2.00 -2.16
CA TYR A 109 13.57 -1.92 -3.58
C TYR A 109 12.74 -3.12 -4.09
N TYR A 110 13.12 -4.36 -3.74
CA TYR A 110 12.38 -5.56 -4.16
C TYR A 110 10.97 -5.59 -3.56
N ILE A 111 10.82 -5.11 -2.33
CA ILE A 111 9.54 -5.02 -1.67
C ILE A 111 8.67 -3.90 -2.24
N THR A 112 9.23 -2.71 -2.48
CA THR A 112 8.44 -1.59 -3.01
C THR A 112 7.91 -1.86 -4.41
N THR A 113 8.67 -2.55 -5.27
CA THR A 113 8.23 -2.85 -6.64
C THR A 113 7.25 -4.02 -6.74
N LYS A 114 7.32 -5.03 -5.85
CA LYS A 114 6.33 -6.14 -5.81
C LYS A 114 5.12 -5.92 -4.89
N ARG A 115 5.16 -5.03 -3.88
CA ARG A 115 4.01 -4.73 -3.00
C ARG A 115 2.85 -4.05 -3.73
N VAL A 116 3.11 -3.19 -4.71
CA VAL A 116 2.07 -2.36 -5.34
C VAL A 116 1.10 -3.19 -6.21
N GLY A 117 1.48 -4.42 -6.57
CA GLY A 117 0.72 -5.28 -7.49
C GLY A 117 -0.15 -6.36 -6.83
N TRP A 118 -0.03 -6.64 -5.52
CA TRP A 118 -0.63 -7.86 -4.94
C TRP A 118 -2.04 -7.72 -4.34
N CYS A 119 -2.50 -6.49 -4.12
CA CYS A 119 -3.82 -6.22 -3.51
C CYS A 119 -4.64 -5.14 -4.23
N ARG A 120 -4.29 -4.76 -5.46
CA ARG A 120 -5.09 -3.81 -6.23
C ARG A 120 -6.25 -4.54 -6.94
N ASN A 121 -7.33 -4.82 -6.21
CA ASN A 121 -8.62 -5.10 -6.84
C ASN A 121 -9.16 -3.80 -7.46
N ASN A 122 -9.63 -3.90 -8.70
CA ASN A 122 -9.87 -2.83 -9.66
C ASN A 122 -11.12 -1.95 -9.40
N ASP A 123 -11.50 -1.69 -8.16
CA ASP A 123 -12.79 -1.06 -7.84
C ASP A 123 -12.69 0.40 -7.37
N LYS A 124 -11.73 1.18 -7.90
CA LYS A 124 -11.73 2.64 -7.71
C LYS A 124 -12.72 3.31 -8.68
N LYS A 125 -14.01 3.08 -8.47
CA LYS A 125 -15.10 3.96 -8.96
C LYS A 125 -15.96 4.42 -7.81
N GLY A 126 -15.55 5.50 -7.17
CA GLY A 126 -16.32 6.21 -6.16
C GLY A 126 -15.43 7.24 -5.48
N CYS A 127 -15.83 8.51 -5.51
CA CYS A 127 -15.07 9.66 -5.02
C CYS A 127 -14.54 9.40 -3.60
N ILE A 128 -13.24 9.10 -3.48
CA ILE A 128 -12.58 8.85 -2.21
C ILE A 128 -12.32 10.21 -1.57
N ASN A 129 -12.93 10.49 -0.42
CA ASN A 129 -12.49 11.59 0.44
C ASN A 129 -11.00 11.39 0.73
N PRO A 130 -10.10 12.33 0.41
CA PRO A 130 -8.67 12.15 0.64
C PRO A 130 -8.43 11.95 2.13
N GLY A 131 -8.10 10.71 2.50
CA GLY A 131 -7.85 10.32 3.88
C GLY A 131 -8.94 9.48 4.56
N TYR A 132 -10.10 9.20 3.94
CA TYR A 132 -11.02 8.20 4.49
C TYR A 132 -10.45 6.79 4.30
N LEU A 133 -10.41 6.00 5.37
CA LEU A 133 -9.90 4.63 5.35
C LEU A 133 -11.05 3.62 5.33
N PHE A 134 -11.78 3.50 6.44
CA PHE A 134 -12.90 2.55 6.59
C PHE A 134 -13.87 3.01 7.69
N SER A 135 -15.05 2.40 7.75
CA SER A 135 -16.00 2.63 8.85
C SER A 135 -15.78 1.62 9.96
N TRP A 136 -15.63 2.08 11.20
CA TRP A 136 -15.45 1.22 12.37
C TRP A 136 -16.67 0.34 12.63
N ASN A 137 -17.86 0.86 12.32
CA ASN A 137 -19.13 0.20 12.60
C ASN A 137 -19.43 -0.93 11.61
N ASP A 138 -18.82 -0.90 10.43
CA ASP A 138 -19.08 -1.88 9.38
C ASP A 138 -18.20 -3.15 9.57
N VAL A 139 -17.18 -3.11 10.45
CA VAL A 139 -16.33 -4.27 10.82
C VAL A 139 -16.97 -5.04 11.99
N PRO A 140 -17.02 -6.39 11.97
CA PRO A 140 -16.34 -7.31 11.05
C PRO A 140 -17.09 -7.71 9.76
N GLY A 141 -18.19 -7.01 9.41
CA GLY A 141 -19.00 -7.33 8.23
C GLY A 141 -18.33 -6.97 6.89
N ASP A 142 -18.13 -5.68 6.63
CA ASP A 142 -17.44 -5.19 5.42
C ASP A 142 -15.95 -4.93 5.69
N ASN A 143 -15.15 -5.97 5.51
CA ASN A 143 -13.72 -5.93 5.78
C ASN A 143 -12.89 -5.48 4.58
N ASN A 144 -13.48 -5.28 3.39
CA ASN A 144 -12.72 -5.00 2.17
C ASN A 144 -11.90 -3.71 2.28
N ARG A 145 -12.49 -2.66 2.86
CA ARG A 145 -11.81 -1.37 3.06
C ARG A 145 -10.71 -1.45 4.10
N LEU A 146 -10.95 -2.17 5.19
CA LEU A 146 -9.96 -2.42 6.23
C LEU A 146 -8.78 -3.22 5.65
N LEU A 147 -9.04 -4.29 4.90
CA LEU A 147 -8.02 -5.10 4.24
C LEU A 147 -7.20 -4.28 3.24
N ASN A 148 -7.84 -3.44 2.42
CA ASN A 148 -7.13 -2.55 1.50
C ASN A 148 -6.17 -1.62 2.25
N PHE A 149 -6.63 -1.01 3.35
CA PHE A 149 -5.77 -0.18 4.19
C PHE A 149 -4.59 -0.96 4.76
N LEU A 150 -4.83 -2.16 5.31
CA LEU A 150 -3.77 -3.01 5.88
C LEU A 150 -2.78 -3.51 4.81
N CYS A 151 -3.25 -3.74 3.58
CA CYS A 151 -2.41 -4.12 2.45
C CYS A 151 -1.49 -2.98 1.98
N ASP A 152 -1.96 -1.74 2.06
CA ASP A 152 -1.15 -0.56 1.75
C ASP A 152 -0.16 -0.23 2.88
N CYS A 153 -0.36 -0.76 4.09
CA CYS A 153 0.57 -0.59 5.21
C CYS A 153 1.86 -1.42 5.00
N PRO A 154 3.05 -0.78 4.99
CA PRO A 154 4.31 -1.46 4.71
C PRO A 154 4.69 -2.54 5.74
N TYR A 155 4.17 -2.45 6.96
CA TYR A 155 4.50 -3.38 8.04
C TYR A 155 3.55 -4.60 8.12
N ILE A 156 2.36 -4.52 7.54
CA ILE A 156 1.29 -5.54 7.69
C ILE A 156 0.91 -6.17 6.35
N GLY A 157 1.06 -5.45 5.24
CA GLY A 157 0.44 -5.83 3.97
C GLY A 157 0.85 -7.19 3.39
N TRP A 158 2.00 -7.74 3.80
CA TRP A 158 2.45 -9.06 3.34
C TRP A 158 1.68 -10.25 3.95
N TRP A 159 1.04 -10.08 5.11
CA TRP A 159 0.26 -11.14 5.78
C TRP A 159 -1.21 -10.76 6.03
N ALA A 160 -1.55 -9.46 5.99
CA ALA A 160 -2.91 -8.96 6.24
C ALA A 160 -3.99 -9.60 5.36
N LYS A 161 -3.65 -9.99 4.13
CA LYS A 161 -4.60 -10.53 3.14
C LYS A 161 -5.26 -11.83 3.60
N ASN A 162 -4.52 -12.66 4.33
CA ASN A 162 -4.99 -13.96 4.82
C ASN A 162 -5.26 -13.94 6.33
N ALA A 163 -5.27 -12.74 6.94
CA ALA A 163 -5.49 -12.60 8.36
C ALA A 163 -6.97 -12.75 8.71
N GLU A 164 -7.22 -13.38 9.85
CA GLU A 164 -8.54 -13.39 10.46
C GLU A 164 -8.79 -12.06 11.16
N ILE A 165 -9.97 -11.48 10.93
CA ILE A 165 -10.37 -10.19 11.50
C ILE A 165 -11.51 -10.46 12.48
N HIS A 166 -11.25 -10.15 13.74
CA HIS A 166 -12.21 -10.26 14.82
C HIS A 166 -12.38 -8.91 15.50
N LYS A 167 -13.59 -8.64 15.99
CA LYS A 167 -13.85 -7.48 16.83
C LYS A 167 -14.19 -7.98 18.22
N THR A 168 -13.59 -7.38 19.24
CA THR A 168 -13.85 -7.74 20.64
C THR A 168 -15.30 -7.47 21.02
N ASP A 169 -15.81 -8.20 22.02
CA ASP A 169 -17.19 -8.06 22.50
C ASP A 169 -17.51 -6.64 23.02
N ASP A 170 -16.49 -5.94 23.51
CA ASP A 170 -16.62 -4.53 23.92
C ASP A 170 -16.70 -3.55 22.74
N GLY A 171 -16.46 -4.03 21.51
CA GLY A 171 -16.48 -3.25 20.28
C GLY A 171 -15.35 -2.22 20.15
N LYS A 172 -14.38 -2.19 21.08
CA LYS A 172 -13.32 -1.19 21.15
C LYS A 172 -12.04 -1.60 20.45
N THR A 173 -11.84 -2.89 20.22
CA THR A 173 -10.64 -3.42 19.58
C THR A 173 -11.02 -4.30 18.39
N ILE A 174 -10.30 -4.12 17.29
CA ILE A 174 -10.28 -5.03 16.15
C ILE A 174 -8.96 -5.77 16.21
N ASN A 175 -9.02 -7.09 16.36
CA ASN A 175 -7.88 -7.99 16.34
C ASN A 175 -7.74 -8.55 14.92
N ILE A 176 -6.52 -8.46 14.39
CA ILE A 176 -6.14 -8.97 13.08
C ILE A 176 -5.00 -9.94 13.35
N PHE A 177 -5.20 -11.22 13.08
CA PHE A 177 -4.18 -12.21 13.40
C PHE A 177 -4.09 -13.33 12.37
N THR A 178 -2.92 -13.94 12.37
CA THR A 178 -2.54 -15.17 11.68
C THR A 178 -1.83 -16.05 12.70
N ASP A 179 -1.42 -17.26 12.31
CA ASP A 179 -0.69 -18.16 13.20
C ASP A 179 0.61 -17.54 13.77
N GLU A 180 1.26 -16.67 13.00
CA GLU A 180 2.58 -16.11 13.34
C GLU A 180 2.56 -14.60 13.66
N ASN A 181 1.60 -13.85 13.12
CA ASN A 181 1.56 -12.39 13.24
C ASN A 181 0.21 -11.90 13.79
N SER A 182 0.27 -10.83 14.60
CA SER A 182 -0.93 -10.16 15.10
C SER A 182 -0.78 -8.64 15.10
N ALA A 183 -1.91 -7.97 14.90
CA ALA A 183 -2.07 -6.54 14.97
C ALA A 183 -3.43 -6.21 15.59
N ASP A 184 -3.46 -5.17 16.41
CA ASP A 184 -4.67 -4.72 17.08
C ASP A 184 -4.91 -3.26 16.70
N ILE A 185 -6.16 -2.94 16.35
CA ILE A 185 -6.61 -1.56 16.21
C ILE A 185 -7.51 -1.28 17.39
N THR A 186 -7.14 -0.31 18.23
CA THR A 186 -7.95 0.09 19.39
C THR A 186 -8.45 1.51 19.21
N ILE A 187 -9.75 1.72 19.44
CA ILE A 187 -10.38 3.03 19.35
C ILE A 187 -10.46 3.70 20.73
N ASP A 188 -10.16 4.99 20.75
CA ASP A 188 -10.37 5.90 21.87
C ASP A 188 -11.34 6.98 21.39
N GLU A 189 -12.63 6.77 21.66
CA GLU A 189 -13.70 7.68 21.25
C GLU A 189 -13.58 9.05 21.94
N GLU A 190 -13.08 9.09 23.18
CA GLU A 190 -12.91 10.35 23.93
C GLU A 190 -11.82 11.22 23.32
N LYS A 191 -10.75 10.61 22.82
CA LYS A 191 -9.64 11.32 22.17
C LYS A 191 -9.80 11.44 20.65
N GLU A 192 -10.92 10.98 20.09
CA GLU A 192 -11.15 10.91 18.64
C GLU A 192 -9.96 10.28 17.88
N LYS A 193 -9.39 9.23 18.46
CA LYS A 193 -8.15 8.61 17.99
C LYS A 193 -8.28 7.09 17.94
N ALA A 194 -7.74 6.48 16.90
CA ALA A 194 -7.54 5.04 16.85
C ALA A 194 -6.04 4.75 16.81
N THR A 195 -5.63 3.62 17.37
CA THR A 195 -4.24 3.23 17.49
C THR A 195 -4.07 1.85 16.90
N LEU A 196 -3.32 1.74 15.81
CA LEU A 196 -2.91 0.48 15.21
C LEU A 196 -1.58 0.05 15.84
N LYS A 197 -1.60 -1.06 16.57
CA LYS A 197 -0.43 -1.66 17.22
C LYS A 197 -0.10 -2.97 16.53
N ILE A 198 1.12 -3.12 16.06
CA ILE A 198 1.62 -4.35 15.44
C ILE A 198 2.51 -5.04 16.46
N ASN A 199 2.29 -6.34 16.72
CA ASN A 199 3.01 -7.05 17.79
C ASN A 199 4.54 -7.02 17.61
N ASN A 200 5.00 -7.13 16.36
CA ASN A 200 6.42 -7.07 15.99
C ASN A 200 6.82 -5.74 15.34
N GLY A 201 6.03 -4.67 15.52
CA GLY A 201 6.21 -3.44 14.74
C GLY A 201 5.94 -2.16 15.52
N GLY A 202 5.83 -1.08 14.75
CA GLY A 202 5.51 0.24 15.27
C GLY A 202 4.04 0.39 15.67
N THR A 203 3.76 1.50 16.33
CA THR A 203 2.40 1.96 16.60
C THR A 203 2.06 3.12 15.66
N GLN A 204 0.90 3.07 15.02
CA GLN A 204 0.41 4.13 14.15
C GLN A 204 -0.88 4.73 14.70
N ASP A 205 -0.88 6.06 14.79
CA ASP A 205 -2.06 6.82 15.17
C ASP A 205 -2.94 7.09 13.95
N LEU A 206 -4.24 6.85 14.10
CA LEU A 206 -5.29 7.13 13.13
C LEU A 206 -6.29 8.11 13.72
N LYS A 207 -6.95 8.89 12.85
CA LYS A 207 -7.96 9.85 13.26
C LYS A 207 -9.35 9.21 13.23
N VAL A 208 -10.13 9.40 14.29
CA VAL A 208 -11.52 8.95 14.35
C VAL A 208 -12.41 10.18 14.14
N LYS A 209 -13.49 10.02 13.37
CA LYS A 209 -14.56 11.02 13.30
C LYS A 209 -15.91 10.35 13.40
N LYS A 210 -16.82 10.98 14.14
CA LYS A 210 -18.22 10.56 14.21
C LYS A 210 -19.03 11.35 13.18
N GLU A 211 -19.53 10.67 12.16
CA GLU A 211 -20.30 11.27 11.07
C GLU A 211 -21.63 10.54 10.92
N LYS A 212 -22.76 11.26 10.99
CA LYS A 212 -24.11 10.69 10.89
C LYS A 212 -24.36 9.53 11.87
N GLY A 213 -23.76 9.61 13.07
CA GLY A 213 -23.88 8.58 14.11
C GLY A 213 -22.99 7.34 13.91
N LYS A 214 -22.21 7.27 12.82
CA LYS A 214 -21.22 6.21 12.58
C LYS A 214 -19.80 6.68 12.89
N LEU A 215 -18.97 5.77 13.39
CA LEU A 215 -17.54 6.01 13.60
C LEU A 215 -16.77 5.67 12.32
N ASN A 216 -16.01 6.63 11.81
CA ASN A 216 -15.21 6.51 10.60
C ASN A 216 -13.74 6.76 10.92
N ILE A 217 -12.86 5.99 10.30
CA ILE A 217 -11.41 6.07 10.49
C ILE A 217 -10.79 6.80 9.30
N TYR A 218 -9.88 7.70 9.62
CA TYR A 218 -9.18 8.57 8.69
C TYR A 218 -7.67 8.51 8.92
N VAL A 219 -6.90 8.81 7.88
CA VAL A 219 -5.47 9.13 8.00
C VAL A 219 -5.31 10.37 8.88
N LYS A 220 -4.31 10.33 9.77
CA LYS A 220 -3.99 11.44 10.68
C LYS A 220 -3.43 12.65 9.93
#